data_AF-A0A7C7CQI7-F1
#
_entry.id   AF-A0A7C7CQI7-F1
#
_cell.length_a   1.000
_cell.length_b   1.000
_cell.length_c   1.000
_cell.angle_alpha   90.00
_cell.angle_beta   90.00
_cell.angle_gamma   90.00
#
_symmetry.space_group_name_H-M   'P 1'
#
loop_
_entity.id
_entity.type
_entity.pdbx_description
1 polymer ?
#
loop_
_entity_poly.entity_id
_entity_poly.type
_entity_poly.pdbx_seq_one_letter_code
_entity_poly.pdbx_strand_id
1 'polypeptide(L)' 'MLNPEAHLVTENLVSYARRKGVRLNVWTVNNYPAMIWLLKQGVDGIISDYPNLMLKAANSIKGNQ' A
#
# COMPACT_ATOMS: atom_id res chain seq x y z
N MET A 1 8.70 5.62 10.64
CA MET A 1 7.66 4.91 9.86
C MET A 1 6.38 5.73 9.94
N LEU A 2 5.67 5.87 8.82
CA LEU A 2 4.40 6.58 8.73
C LEU A 2 3.28 5.58 8.51
N ASN A 3 2.18 5.78 9.26
CA ASN A 3 0.99 4.94 9.20
C ASN A 3 -0.25 5.77 8.89
N PRO A 4 -0.40 6.33 7.68
CA PRO A 4 -1.57 7.13 7.34
C PRO A 4 -2.79 6.26 7.03
N GLU A 5 -3.97 6.87 7.17
CA GLU A 5 -5.18 6.31 6.61
C GLU A 5 -5.14 6.29 5.07
N ALA A 6 -5.79 5.30 4.45
CA ALA A 6 -5.72 5.05 3.00
C ALA A 6 -6.13 6.26 2.17
N HIS A 7 -7.12 7.02 2.64
CA HIS A 7 -7.62 8.21 1.95
C HIS A 7 -6.65 9.42 2.00
N LEU A 8 -5.64 9.38 2.88
CA LEU A 8 -4.60 10.42 2.99
C LEU A 8 -3.39 10.13 2.10
N VAL A 9 -3.34 8.95 1.47
CA VAL A 9 -2.21 8.56 0.64
C VAL A 9 -2.29 9.22 -0.72
N THR A 10 -1.28 10.01 -1.02
CA THR A 10 -1.07 10.67 -2.31
C THR A 10 0.30 10.31 -2.87
N GLU A 11 0.50 10.47 -4.17
CA GLU A 11 1.81 10.28 -4.81
C GLU A 11 2.90 11.17 -4.19
N ASN A 12 2.51 12.38 -3.74
CA ASN A 12 3.39 13.31 -3.03
C ASN A 12 3.83 12.75 -1.68
N LEU A 13 2.92 12.14 -0.91
CA LEU A 13 3.24 11.50 0.36
C LEU A 13 4.18 10.31 0.16
N VAL A 14 3.89 9.45 -0.82
CA VAL A 14 4.73 8.30 -1.17
C VAL A 14 6.14 8.76 -1.56
N SER A 15 6.23 9.77 -2.42
CA SER A 15 7.51 10.32 -2.87
C SER A 15 8.29 10.97 -1.72
N TYR A 16 7.60 11.69 -0.83
CA TYR A 16 8.20 12.26 0.37
C TYR A 16 8.79 11.16 1.27
N ALA A 17 8.00 10.11 1.55
CA ALA A 17 8.41 9.00 2.39
C ALA A 17 9.66 8.30 1.83
N ARG A 18 9.64 8.00 0.51
CA ARG A 18 10.78 7.42 -0.21
C ARG A 18 12.03 8.29 -0.11
N ARG A 19 11.92 9.60 -0.38
CA ARG A 19 13.07 10.53 -0.30
C ARG A 19 13.66 10.63 1.10
N LYS A 20 12.85 10.48 2.13
CA LYS A 20 13.28 10.54 3.53
C LYS A 20 13.71 9.18 4.10
N GLY A 21 13.67 8.11 3.29
CA GLY A 21 14.00 6.76 3.76
C GLY A 21 13.06 6.26 4.86
N VAL A 22 11.85 6.80 4.95
CA VAL A 22 10.86 6.37 5.96
C VAL A 22 9.89 5.38 5.36
N ARG A 23 9.69 4.27 6.08
CA ARG A 23 8.69 3.25 5.71
C ARG A 23 7.27 3.81 5.77
N LEU A 24 6.44 3.44 4.81
CA LEU A 24 5.06 3.85 4.65
C LEU A 24 4.13 2.62 4.67
N ASN A 25 3.39 2.43 5.77
CA ASN A 25 2.40 1.36 5.90
C ASN A 25 1.00 1.97 5.94
N VAL A 26 0.06 1.48 5.15
CA VAL A 26 -1.25 2.15 4.99
C VAL A 26 -2.36 1.34 5.65
N TRP A 27 -3.23 2.00 6.41
CA TRP A 27 -4.38 1.37 7.07
C TRP A 27 -5.67 2.18 6.80
N THR A 28 -6.87 1.67 7.06
CA THR A 28 -7.23 0.28 6.77
C THR A 28 -7.63 0.20 5.29
N VAL A 29 -7.06 -0.75 4.55
CA VAL A 29 -7.31 -0.89 3.11
C VAL A 29 -8.14 -2.15 2.87
N ASN A 30 -9.43 -1.98 2.62
CA ASN A 30 -10.38 -3.09 2.58
C ASN A 30 -10.95 -3.41 1.19
N ASN A 31 -10.45 -2.78 0.12
CA ASN A 31 -10.89 -3.06 -1.25
C ASN A 31 -9.72 -3.36 -2.18
N TYR A 32 -9.96 -4.26 -3.14
CA TYR A 32 -8.95 -4.77 -4.06
C TYR A 32 -8.32 -3.69 -4.94
N PRO A 33 -9.09 -2.77 -5.58
CA PRO A 33 -8.50 -1.70 -6.38
C PRO A 33 -7.50 -0.83 -5.60
N ALA A 34 -7.84 -0.44 -4.38
CA ALA A 34 -6.96 0.35 -3.52
C ALA A 34 -5.69 -0.43 -3.12
N MET A 35 -5.82 -1.72 -2.79
CA MET A 35 -4.65 -2.56 -2.51
C MET A 35 -3.68 -2.60 -3.70
N ILE A 36 -4.21 -2.83 -4.91
CA ILE A 36 -3.39 -2.86 -6.13
C ILE A 36 -2.73 -1.51 -6.39
N TRP A 37 -3.48 -0.41 -6.26
CA TRP A 37 -2.93 0.92 -6.47
C TRP A 37 -1.80 1.21 -5.48
N LEU A 38 -2.00 0.97 -4.18
CA LEU A 38 -1.00 1.20 -3.14
C LEU A 38 0.25 0.34 -3.33
N LEU A 39 0.10 -0.95 -3.65
CA LEU A 39 1.23 -1.83 -3.94
C LEU A 39 2.03 -1.35 -5.16
N LYS A 40 1.36 -0.84 -6.20
CA LYS A 40 2.02 -0.25 -7.39
C LYS A 40 2.74 1.06 -7.06
N GLN A 41 2.24 1.86 -6.13
CA GLN A 41 2.93 3.06 -5.65
C GLN A 41 4.21 2.72 -4.85
N GLY A 42 4.35 1.47 -4.39
CA GLY A 42 5.51 1.01 -3.65
C GLY A 42 5.45 1.38 -2.17
N VAL A 43 4.26 1.30 -1.56
CA VAL A 43 4.15 1.33 -0.09
C VAL A 43 4.79 0.08 0.51
N ASP A 44 5.34 0.20 1.72
CA ASP A 44 6.04 -0.89 2.41
C ASP A 44 5.09 -1.92 3.02
N GLY A 45 3.83 -1.53 3.27
CA GLY A 45 2.86 -2.38 3.92
C GLY A 45 1.42 -1.89 3.75
N ILE A 46 0.51 -2.85 3.83
CA ILE A 46 -0.94 -2.62 3.86
C ILE A 46 -1.50 -3.33 5.07
N ILE A 47 -2.35 -2.65 5.83
CA ILE A 47 -3.10 -3.17 6.97
C ILE A 47 -4.56 -3.28 6.51
N SER A 48 -5.12 -4.48 6.62
CA SER A 48 -6.42 -4.85 6.05
C SER A 48 -7.15 -5.81 6.98
N ASP A 49 -8.47 -5.70 7.05
CA ASP A 49 -9.34 -6.67 7.74
C ASP A 49 -9.58 -7.93 6.90
N TYR A 50 -9.19 -7.90 5.61
CA TYR A 50 -9.41 -8.97 4.63
C TYR A 50 -8.08 -9.60 4.20
N PRO A 51 -7.48 -10.53 4.99
CA PRO A 51 -6.19 -11.13 4.68
C PRO A 51 -6.19 -11.93 3.37
N ASN A 52 -7.30 -12.63 3.06
CA ASN A 52 -7.44 -13.38 1.80
C ASN A 52 -7.40 -12.45 0.57
N LEU A 53 -8.02 -11.28 0.67
CA LEU A 53 -8.01 -10.28 -0.39
C LEU A 53 -6.61 -9.67 -0.57
N MET A 54 -5.92 -9.42 0.54
CA MET A 54 -4.54 -8.94 0.55
C MET A 54 -3.58 -9.95 -0.10
N LEU A 55 -3.70 -11.24 0.22
CA LEU A 55 -2.91 -12.31 -0.41
C LEU A 55 -3.13 -12.37 -1.92
N LYS A 56 -4.40 -12.29 -2.36
CA LYS A 56 -4.74 -12.23 -3.79
C LYS A 56 -4.08 -11.03 -4.47
N ALA A 57 -4.16 -9.84 -3.85
CA ALA A 57 -3.56 -8.62 -4.38
C ALA A 57 -2.03 -8.73 -4.49
N ALA A 58 -1.36 -9.21 -3.43
CA ALA A 58 0.09 -9.39 -3.42
C ALA A 58 0.57 -10.39 -4.49
N ASN A 59 -0.13 -11.52 -4.65
CA ASN A 59 0.20 -12.51 -5.68
C ASN A 59 0.02 -11.95 -7.10
N SER A 60 -1.01 -11.13 -7.32
CA SER A 60 -1.26 -10.51 -8.63
C SER A 60 -0.16 -9.55 -9.08
N ILE A 61 0.53 -8.89 -8.14
CA ILE A 61 1.63 -7.95 -8.43
C ILE A 61 2.92 -8.73 -8.72
N LYS A 62 3.17 -9.84 -7.99
CA LYS A 62 4.35 -10.69 -8.18
C LYS A 62 4.35 -11.44 -9.53
N GLY A 63 3.19 -11.79 -10.06
CA GLY A 63 3.07 -12.49 -11.36
C GLY A 63 3.22 -11.59 -12.60
N ASN A 64 3.40 -10.27 -12.42
CA ASN A 64 3.61 -9.29 -13.49
C ASN A 64 5.06 -8.77 -13.55
N GLN A 65 6.00 -9.47 -12.91
CA GLN A 65 7.45 -9.26 -13.04
C GLN A 65 8.08 -10.44 -13.77
#